data_AF-A0A670Z3A1-F1
#
_entry.id   AF-A0A670Z3A1-F1
#
_cell.length_a   1.000
_cell.length_b   1.000
_cell.length_c   1.000
_cell.angle_alpha   90.00
_cell.angle_beta   90.00
_cell.angle_gamma   90.00
#
_symmetry.space_group_name_H-M   'P 1'
#
loop_
_entity.id
_entity.type
_entity.pdbx_description
1 polymer ?
#
loop_
_entity_poly.entity_id
_entity_poly.type
_entity_poly.pdbx_seq_one_letter_code
_entity_poly.pdbx_strand_id
1 'polypeptide(L)'
;MTYSLEFGLVNAANRYLTAEPFRFQVAATGKQLKPRQVWVLQFKVHLISALKRYLAADPNGKVTCDQDKPGPQTFFLLHQYPDGKVSLQNEQSKRFLGGAEDNVTCFAQASSETEKWTLHLAVHPNVAIYNPNRKRYVRCDEKAEVLRCDRDVPWGAESKYGLRNGAGKLLASNGSLVSDVTAQTMYSLEVHGGLVAFRDDEGKYLTGREGSMKTLKMDRPGRDELFSVETSPAQVSLRSSSTNKFVCCKPGELSKNNIVCLNMSGNHGN
;
A
#
# COMPACT_ATOMS: atom_id res chain seq x y z
N MET A 1 4.79 12.42 9.24
CA MET A 1 4.03 12.22 10.50
C MET A 1 4.02 10.71 10.77
N THR A 2 4.49 10.27 11.94
CA THR A 2 4.16 8.91 12.40
C THR A 2 2.64 8.85 12.55
N TYR A 3 1.97 7.88 11.94
CA TYR A 3 0.54 7.67 12.17
C TYR A 3 0.38 7.11 13.59
N SER A 4 0.39 8.01 14.55
CA SER A 4 0.04 7.75 15.94
C SER A 4 -1.46 8.00 16.03
N LEU A 5 -2.22 6.92 16.22
CA LEU A 5 -3.62 7.06 16.61
C LEU A 5 -3.64 7.33 18.10
N GLU A 6 -4.05 8.55 18.46
CA GLU A 6 -4.38 8.92 19.83
C GLU A 6 -5.82 8.50 20.12
N PHE A 7 -6.03 7.77 21.20
CA PHE A 7 -7.34 7.25 21.56
C PHE A 7 -7.46 7.08 23.08
N GLY A 8 -8.70 7.03 23.55
CA GLY A 8 -9.02 6.60 24.92
C GLY A 8 -9.53 5.17 24.93
N LEU A 9 -9.13 4.40 25.94
CA LEU A 9 -9.67 3.06 26.20
C LEU A 9 -10.74 3.14 27.29
N VAL A 10 -11.99 2.84 26.96
CA VAL A 10 -13.12 2.85 27.91
C VAL A 10 -13.45 1.43 28.34
N ASN A 11 -13.50 1.18 29.65
CA ASN A 11 -13.88 -0.13 30.20
C ASN A 11 -15.42 -0.29 30.31
N ALA A 12 -15.88 -1.48 30.73
CA ALA A 12 -17.31 -1.78 30.91
C ALA A 12 -18.04 -0.88 31.92
N ALA A 13 -17.30 -0.19 32.81
CA ALA A 13 -17.84 0.75 33.78
C ALA A 13 -17.91 2.20 33.24
N ASN A 14 -17.73 2.40 31.93
CA ASN A 14 -17.65 3.70 31.28
C ASN A 14 -16.55 4.61 31.87
N ARG A 15 -15.39 4.02 32.18
CA ARG A 15 -14.21 4.75 32.67
C ARG A 15 -13.02 4.58 31.74
N TYR A 16 -12.31 5.68 31.52
CA TYR A 16 -11.10 5.71 30.73
C TYR A 16 -9.90 5.12 31.47
N LEU A 17 -9.16 4.26 30.80
CA LEU A 17 -7.82 3.84 31.20
C LEU A 17 -6.93 5.09 31.29
N THR A 18 -6.32 5.26 32.45
CA THR A 18 -5.58 6.46 32.86
C THR A 18 -4.18 6.03 33.26
N ALA A 19 -3.17 6.69 32.70
CA ALA A 19 -1.80 6.58 33.16
C ALA A 19 -1.60 7.51 34.36
N GLU A 20 -1.33 6.95 35.54
CA GLU A 20 -1.09 7.73 36.74
C GLU A 20 0.36 8.24 36.75
N PRO A 21 0.59 9.55 36.91
CA PRO A 21 1.93 10.14 36.82
C PRO A 21 2.83 9.72 37.99
N PHE A 22 2.23 9.31 39.10
CA PHE A 22 2.96 8.83 40.27
C PHE A 22 2.83 7.30 40.33
N ARG A 23 3.94 6.62 40.63
CA ARG A 23 4.05 5.15 40.74
C ARG A 23 3.99 4.36 39.42
N PHE A 24 3.87 5.03 38.26
CA PHE A 24 3.82 4.39 36.94
C PHE A 24 2.73 3.32 36.81
N GLN A 25 1.59 3.53 37.48
CA GLN A 25 0.47 2.60 37.48
C GLN A 25 -0.58 3.00 36.45
N VAL A 26 -1.43 2.05 36.09
CA VAL A 26 -2.60 2.28 35.25
C VAL A 26 -3.88 2.02 36.05
N ALA A 27 -4.89 2.86 35.84
CA ALA A 27 -6.20 2.71 36.47
C ALA A 27 -7.31 3.08 35.49
N ALA A 28 -8.47 2.44 35.59
CA ALA A 28 -9.64 2.80 34.77
C ALA A 28 -10.62 3.67 35.58
N THR A 29 -10.18 4.88 35.94
CA THR A 29 -10.91 5.80 36.83
C THR A 29 -11.40 7.07 36.12
N GLY A 30 -10.80 7.42 34.98
CA GLY A 30 -11.07 8.66 34.25
C GLY A 30 -12.52 8.74 33.78
N LYS A 31 -13.21 9.85 34.10
CA LYS A 31 -14.58 10.09 33.64
C LYS A 31 -14.65 10.79 32.27
N GLN A 32 -13.54 11.34 31.80
CA GLN A 32 -13.41 12.13 30.58
C GLN A 32 -12.06 11.84 29.93
N LEU A 33 -11.97 12.02 28.61
CA LEU A 33 -10.73 11.92 27.85
C LEU A 33 -9.91 13.20 28.04
N LYS A 34 -8.90 13.18 28.92
CA LYS A 34 -7.90 14.24 29.11
C LYS A 34 -6.51 13.68 28.81
N PRO A 35 -5.41 14.46 28.84
CA PRO A 35 -4.08 13.98 28.44
C PRO A 35 -3.61 12.68 29.10
N ARG A 36 -3.97 12.41 30.37
CA ARG A 36 -3.62 11.15 31.06
C ARG A 36 -4.40 9.92 30.59
N GLN A 37 -5.49 10.14 29.85
CA GLN A 37 -6.35 9.12 29.26
C GLN A 37 -6.06 8.93 27.77
N VAL A 38 -5.15 9.72 27.20
CA VAL A 38 -4.73 9.60 25.80
C VAL A 38 -3.64 8.54 25.70
N TRP A 39 -3.89 7.52 24.89
CA TRP A 39 -2.96 6.46 24.55
C TRP A 39 -2.62 6.54 23.07
N VAL A 40 -1.40 6.13 22.71
CA VAL A 40 -0.93 6.13 21.33
C VAL A 40 -0.75 4.70 20.84
N LEU A 41 -1.37 4.35 19.71
CA LEU A 41 -1.14 3.08 19.04
C LEU A 41 -0.01 3.26 18.03
N GLN A 42 1.00 2.40 18.10
CA GLN A 42 2.11 2.36 17.15
C GLN A 42 2.09 1.03 16.40
N PHE A 43 2.02 1.11 15.07
CA PHE A 43 2.10 -0.07 14.21
C PHE A 43 3.55 -0.29 13.81
N LYS A 44 4.10 -1.45 14.20
CA LYS A 44 5.42 -1.90 13.77
C LYS A 44 5.25 -2.75 12.52
N VAL A 45 6.13 -2.56 11.54
CA VAL A 45 6.14 -3.32 10.28
C VAL A 45 7.43 -4.10 10.14
N HIS A 46 7.34 -5.21 9.40
CA HIS A 46 8.48 -5.95 8.88
C HIS A 46 8.57 -5.74 7.38
N LEU A 47 9.79 -5.60 6.86
CA LEU A 47 10.05 -5.69 5.43
C LEU A 47 10.65 -7.05 5.13
N ILE A 48 9.97 -7.81 4.27
CA ILE A 48 10.35 -9.17 3.91
C ILE A 48 10.72 -9.17 2.43
N SER A 49 11.93 -9.60 2.11
CA SER A 49 12.42 -9.68 0.74
C SER A 49 11.76 -10.82 -0.04
N ALA A 50 11.98 -10.85 -1.36
CA ALA A 50 11.55 -11.95 -2.21
C ALA A 50 12.10 -13.31 -1.75
N LEU A 51 13.27 -13.33 -1.12
CA LEU A 51 13.91 -14.53 -0.56
C LEU A 51 13.37 -14.92 0.83
N LYS A 52 12.27 -14.31 1.27
CA LYS A 52 11.66 -14.51 2.59
C LYS A 52 12.61 -14.20 3.75
N ARG A 53 13.50 -13.23 3.54
CA ARG A 53 14.40 -12.72 4.58
C ARG A 53 13.95 -11.36 5.09
N TYR A 54 14.10 -11.14 6.38
CA TYR A 54 13.72 -9.92 7.06
C TYR A 54 14.81 -8.87 6.90
N LEU A 55 14.44 -7.64 6.52
CA LEU A 55 15.32 -6.49 6.63
C LEU A 55 15.60 -6.23 8.11
N ALA A 56 16.86 -6.03 8.47
CA ALA A 56 17.30 -5.73 9.82
C ALA A 56 18.30 -4.58 9.82
N ALA A 57 18.28 -3.78 10.88
CA ALA A 57 19.27 -2.74 11.14
C ALA A 57 19.87 -2.93 12.53
N ASP A 58 21.20 -2.97 12.60
CA ASP A 58 21.92 -3.05 13.87
C ASP A 58 22.07 -1.65 14.52
N PRO A 59 22.51 -1.57 15.79
CA PRO A 59 22.71 -0.29 16.48
C PRO A 59 23.75 0.65 15.84
N ASN A 60 24.66 0.12 15.01
CA ASN A 60 25.67 0.88 14.29
C ASN A 60 25.15 1.38 12.93
N GLY A 61 23.91 1.05 12.57
CA GLY A 61 23.26 1.45 11.33
C GLY A 61 23.58 0.57 10.14
N LYS A 62 24.24 -0.57 10.33
CA LYS A 62 24.44 -1.56 9.27
C LYS A 62 23.10 -2.22 8.95
N VAL A 63 22.77 -2.29 7.66
CA VAL A 63 21.55 -2.92 7.16
C VAL A 63 21.87 -4.32 6.62
N THR A 64 21.05 -5.29 6.97
CA THR A 64 21.16 -6.69 6.53
C THR A 64 19.79 -7.24 6.11
N CYS A 65 19.77 -8.32 5.33
CA CYS A 65 18.52 -8.97 4.89
C CYS A 65 18.72 -10.49 4.75
N ASP A 66 19.23 -11.12 5.80
CA ASP A 66 19.64 -12.54 5.84
C ASP A 66 18.87 -13.37 6.87
N GLN A 67 18.15 -12.73 7.80
CA GLN A 67 17.37 -13.42 8.84
C GLN A 67 16.09 -14.03 8.27
N ASP A 68 15.80 -15.29 8.58
CA ASP A 68 14.55 -15.99 8.19
C ASP A 68 13.46 -15.96 9.28
N LYS A 69 13.78 -15.37 10.44
CA LYS A 69 12.86 -15.18 11.57
C LYS A 69 12.90 -13.72 12.02
N PRO A 70 11.78 -13.17 12.50
CA PRO A 70 11.75 -11.82 13.03
C PRO A 70 12.57 -11.73 14.33
N GLY A 71 13.27 -10.61 14.50
CA GLY A 71 14.02 -10.26 15.71
C GLY A 71 13.91 -8.77 16.04
N PRO A 72 14.45 -8.32 17.19
CA PRO A 72 14.35 -6.91 17.63
C PRO A 72 14.80 -5.89 16.58
N GLN A 73 15.84 -6.23 15.80
CA GLN A 73 16.42 -5.39 14.75
C GLN A 73 15.58 -5.32 13.47
N THR A 74 14.55 -6.16 13.34
CA THR A 74 13.72 -6.28 12.14
C THR A 74 12.44 -5.45 12.19
N PHE A 75 12.19 -4.76 13.30
CA PHE A 75 11.01 -3.92 13.48
C PHE A 75 11.28 -2.49 13.03
N PHE A 76 10.42 -2.00 12.13
CA PHE A 76 10.45 -0.62 11.67
C PHE A 76 9.13 0.09 11.96
N LEU A 77 9.20 1.39 12.22
CA LEU A 77 8.06 2.30 12.25
C LEU A 77 7.95 2.99 10.90
N LEU A 78 6.77 2.93 10.29
CA LEU A 78 6.47 3.61 9.04
C LEU A 78 5.98 5.03 9.32
N HIS A 79 6.69 6.02 8.79
CA HIS A 79 6.33 7.43 8.83
C HIS A 79 5.91 7.87 7.44
N GLN A 80 4.66 8.28 7.22
CA GLN A 80 4.24 8.78 5.89
C GLN A 80 4.13 10.31 5.93
N TYR A 81 4.32 10.94 4.78
CA TYR A 81 4.35 12.40 4.61
C TYR A 81 3.25 12.84 3.65
N PRO A 82 2.80 14.11 3.71
CA PRO A 82 1.75 14.61 2.83
C PRO A 82 2.04 14.51 1.32
N ASP A 83 3.32 14.43 0.94
CA ASP A 83 3.79 14.23 -0.44
C ASP A 83 3.73 12.76 -0.91
N GLY A 84 3.23 11.85 -0.06
CA GLY A 84 3.13 10.41 -0.36
C GLY A 84 4.44 9.63 -0.15
N LYS A 85 5.54 10.29 0.22
CA LYS A 85 6.77 9.60 0.61
C LYS A 85 6.61 8.98 2.00
N VAL A 86 7.53 8.05 2.32
CA VAL A 86 7.61 7.39 3.62
C VAL A 86 9.04 7.29 4.13
N SER A 87 9.22 7.30 5.44
CA SER A 87 10.50 6.97 6.09
C SER A 87 10.31 5.76 6.97
N LEU A 88 11.36 4.93 7.08
CA LEU A 88 11.38 3.74 7.91
C LEU A 88 12.36 3.95 9.05
N GLN A 89 11.85 3.98 10.29
CA GLN A 89 12.68 4.15 11.49
C GLN A 89 12.83 2.81 12.20
N ASN A 90 14.06 2.34 12.42
CA ASN A 90 14.26 1.14 13.22
C ASN A 90 13.78 1.39 14.66
N GLU A 91 13.02 0.44 15.20
CA GLU A 91 12.35 0.63 16.48
C GLU A 91 13.33 0.65 17.65
N GLN A 92 14.41 -0.13 17.61
CA GLN A 92 15.36 -0.22 18.71
C GLN A 92 16.36 0.94 18.70
N SER A 93 16.99 1.21 17.56
CA SER A 93 18.02 2.26 17.44
C SER A 93 17.43 3.68 17.32
N LYS A 94 16.14 3.79 17.01
CA LYS A 94 15.43 5.03 16.67
C LYS A 94 16.07 5.80 15.51
N ARG A 95 16.85 5.12 14.65
CA ARG A 95 17.47 5.69 13.46
C ARG A 95 16.65 5.42 12.20
N PHE A 96 16.77 6.31 11.21
CA PHE A 96 16.07 6.21 9.94
C PHE A 96 16.91 5.49 8.89
N LEU A 97 16.25 4.62 8.13
CA LEU A 97 16.78 3.93 6.95
C LEU A 97 16.82 4.90 5.76
N GLY A 98 17.99 5.07 5.17
CA GLY A 98 18.22 5.98 4.05
C GLY A 98 19.50 5.65 3.31
N GLY A 99 19.78 6.45 2.28
CA GLY A 99 20.97 6.34 1.45
C GLY A 99 20.65 6.01 0.00
N ALA A 100 21.70 5.84 -0.80
CA ALA A 100 21.60 5.61 -2.22
C ALA A 100 22.61 4.54 -2.65
N GLU A 101 22.30 3.86 -3.75
CA GLU A 101 23.18 2.86 -4.36
C GLU A 101 23.60 1.77 -3.37
N ASP A 102 24.91 1.61 -3.15
CA ASP A 102 25.53 0.65 -2.24
C ASP A 102 25.62 1.15 -0.79
N ASN A 103 25.35 2.44 -0.54
CA ASN A 103 25.50 3.09 0.76
C ASN A 103 24.17 3.21 1.52
N VAL A 104 23.38 2.14 1.54
CA VAL A 104 22.13 2.09 2.31
C VAL A 104 22.44 1.77 3.77
N THR A 105 22.06 2.70 4.67
CA THR A 105 22.31 2.58 6.11
C THR A 105 21.07 2.95 6.92
N CYS A 106 21.04 2.59 8.19
CA CYS A 106 19.98 2.97 9.13
C CYS A 106 20.57 3.70 10.33
N PHE A 107 21.18 4.87 10.09
CA PHE A 107 21.90 5.62 11.13
C PHE A 107 21.43 7.07 11.30
N ALA A 108 20.59 7.61 10.42
CA ALA A 108 20.16 9.00 10.49
C ALA A 108 19.27 9.26 11.73
N GLN A 109 19.50 10.36 12.45
CA GLN A 109 18.69 10.73 13.63
C GLN A 109 17.39 11.43 13.28
N ALA A 110 17.33 12.02 12.08
CA ALA A 110 16.16 12.70 11.55
C ALA A 110 15.96 12.28 10.10
N SER A 111 14.72 12.36 9.61
CA SER A 111 14.42 12.08 8.20
C SER A 111 14.74 13.30 7.33
N SER A 112 15.73 13.18 6.44
CA SER A 112 15.94 14.11 5.34
C SER A 112 15.43 13.49 4.03
N GLU A 113 15.68 14.11 2.88
CA GLU A 113 15.27 13.54 1.58
C GLU A 113 15.93 12.19 1.29
N THR A 114 17.12 11.91 1.84
CA THR A 114 17.82 10.61 1.65
C THR A 114 17.17 9.45 2.41
N GLU A 115 16.33 9.73 3.41
CA GLU A 115 15.60 8.73 4.20
C GLU A 115 14.14 8.58 3.75
N LYS A 116 13.70 9.41 2.79
CA LYS A 116 12.35 9.37 2.25
C LYS A 116 12.28 8.51 1.00
N TRP A 117 11.47 7.49 1.07
CA TRP A 117 11.21 6.51 0.03
C TRP A 117 9.82 6.72 -0.56
N THR A 118 9.65 6.42 -1.84
CA THR A 118 8.31 6.33 -2.45
C THR A 118 7.86 4.87 -2.41
N LEU A 119 6.69 4.59 -1.84
CA LEU A 119 6.10 3.26 -1.90
C LEU A 119 5.49 3.02 -3.29
N HIS A 120 5.92 1.94 -3.93
CA HIS A 120 5.39 1.50 -5.22
C HIS A 120 4.81 0.10 -5.09
N LEU A 121 3.55 -0.07 -5.48
CA LEU A 121 2.91 -1.39 -5.49
C LEU A 121 3.52 -2.25 -6.60
N ALA A 122 3.98 -3.45 -6.25
CA ALA A 122 4.43 -4.46 -7.21
C ALA A 122 3.28 -5.10 -8.00
N VAL A 123 2.03 -4.68 -7.76
CA VAL A 123 0.83 -5.14 -8.47
C VAL A 123 0.93 -4.64 -9.89
N HIS A 124 1.02 -5.56 -10.86
CA HIS A 124 1.25 -5.28 -12.28
C HIS A 124 0.29 -4.19 -12.82
N PRO A 125 0.67 -2.89 -12.83
CA PRO A 125 -0.29 -1.81 -12.94
C PRO A 125 -0.57 -1.44 -14.41
N ASN A 126 -0.61 -2.44 -15.28
CA ASN A 126 -0.45 -2.39 -16.76
C ASN A 126 1.02 -2.50 -17.19
N VAL A 127 1.21 -3.16 -18.35
CA VAL A 127 2.49 -3.62 -18.90
C VAL A 127 3.49 -2.47 -19.05
N ALA A 128 4.71 -2.64 -18.55
CA ALA A 128 5.85 -1.79 -18.85
C ALA A 128 6.52 -2.25 -20.15
N ILE A 129 6.77 -1.34 -21.10
CA ILE A 129 7.48 -1.64 -22.34
C ILE A 129 8.95 -1.31 -22.14
N TYR A 130 9.81 -2.34 -22.14
CA TYR A 130 11.26 -2.20 -22.04
C TYR A 130 11.92 -2.44 -23.40
N ASN A 131 12.91 -1.63 -23.77
CA ASN A 131 13.76 -1.86 -24.93
C ASN A 131 15.10 -2.47 -24.47
N PRO A 132 15.36 -3.76 -24.76
CA PRO A 132 16.59 -4.43 -24.33
C PRO A 132 17.88 -3.81 -24.89
N ASN A 133 17.83 -3.30 -26.13
CA ASN A 133 19.00 -2.71 -26.79
C ASN A 133 19.37 -1.37 -26.17
N ARG A 134 18.39 -0.55 -25.81
CA ARG A 134 18.61 0.75 -25.15
C ARG A 134 18.80 0.63 -23.65
N LYS A 135 18.38 -0.49 -23.06
CA LYS A 135 18.26 -0.67 -21.60
C LYS A 135 17.43 0.42 -20.94
N ARG A 136 16.31 0.77 -21.58
CA ARG A 136 15.39 1.83 -21.14
C ARG A 136 13.94 1.42 -21.31
N TYR A 137 13.09 1.92 -20.44
CA TYR A 137 11.64 1.81 -20.50
C TYR A 137 11.04 2.92 -21.35
N VAL A 138 9.92 2.60 -21.98
CA VAL A 138 9.06 3.56 -22.69
C VAL A 138 8.21 4.30 -21.66
N ARG A 139 8.12 5.63 -21.79
CA ARG A 139 7.22 6.50 -21.05
C ARG A 139 6.47 7.44 -21.99
N CYS A 140 5.35 7.98 -21.52
CA CYS A 140 4.73 9.15 -22.14
C CYS A 140 5.45 10.43 -21.67
N ASP A 141 5.81 11.30 -22.60
CA ASP A 141 6.26 12.66 -22.32
C ASP A 141 5.10 13.63 -22.56
N GLU A 142 4.35 13.94 -21.50
CA GLU A 142 3.11 14.74 -21.60
C GLU A 142 3.37 16.16 -22.15
N LYS A 143 4.52 16.76 -21.85
CA LYS A 143 4.86 18.11 -22.32
C LYS A 143 5.16 18.15 -23.81
N ALA A 144 5.74 17.07 -24.33
CA ALA A 144 6.11 16.96 -25.74
C ALA A 144 5.13 16.11 -26.54
N GLU A 145 4.08 15.57 -25.90
CA GLU A 145 3.07 14.67 -26.47
C GLU A 145 3.65 13.48 -27.28
N VAL A 146 4.77 12.92 -26.81
CA VAL A 146 5.45 11.80 -27.50
C VAL A 146 5.80 10.66 -26.55
N LEU A 147 5.86 9.44 -27.08
CA LEU A 147 6.46 8.32 -26.38
C LEU A 147 7.99 8.41 -26.45
N ARG A 148 8.66 8.31 -25.31
CA ARG A 148 10.13 8.29 -25.23
C ARG A 148 10.62 7.01 -24.58
N CYS A 149 11.70 6.46 -25.12
CA CYS A 149 12.36 5.27 -24.60
C CYS A 149 13.71 5.67 -23.97
N ASP A 150 13.63 6.37 -22.85
CA ASP A 150 14.75 7.05 -22.20
C ASP A 150 14.79 6.88 -20.67
N ARG A 151 13.84 6.14 -20.09
CA ARG A 151 13.71 5.95 -18.63
C ARG A 151 14.46 4.72 -18.14
N ASP A 152 15.16 4.82 -17.01
CA ASP A 152 15.77 3.65 -16.35
C ASP A 152 14.76 2.73 -15.68
N VAL A 153 13.61 3.29 -15.27
CA VAL A 153 12.51 2.59 -14.59
C VAL A 153 11.17 2.96 -15.23
N PRO A 154 10.18 2.06 -15.27
CA PRO A 154 8.92 2.30 -15.98
C PRO A 154 7.96 3.31 -15.30
N TRP A 155 8.41 4.06 -14.29
CA TRP A 155 7.58 4.94 -13.46
C TRP A 155 8.25 6.31 -13.19
N GLY A 156 7.46 7.28 -12.71
CA GLY A 156 7.84 8.68 -12.39
C GLY A 156 7.83 9.03 -10.89
N ALA A 157 8.36 10.21 -10.53
CA ALA A 157 8.63 10.63 -9.14
C ALA A 157 7.39 10.96 -8.29
N GLU A 158 6.23 11.18 -8.92
CA GLU A 158 4.94 11.37 -8.24
C GLU A 158 4.02 10.23 -8.66
N SER A 159 4.10 9.10 -7.97
CA SER A 159 3.28 7.94 -8.30
C SER A 159 1.85 8.16 -7.79
N LYS A 160 1.03 8.83 -8.60
CA LYS A 160 -0.43 8.78 -8.46
C LYS A 160 -0.98 7.59 -9.22
N TYR A 161 -2.07 7.02 -8.73
CA TYR A 161 -2.66 5.79 -9.24
C TYR A 161 -4.09 6.06 -9.71
N GLY A 162 -4.43 5.54 -10.89
CA GLY A 162 -5.80 5.54 -11.40
C GLY A 162 -6.46 4.17 -11.21
N LEU A 163 -7.72 4.15 -10.78
CA LEU A 163 -8.51 2.93 -10.67
C LEU A 163 -9.27 2.70 -11.98
N ARG A 164 -8.73 1.83 -12.83
CA ARG A 164 -9.25 1.56 -14.18
C ARG A 164 -10.07 0.28 -14.21
N ASN A 165 -11.28 0.34 -14.75
CA ASN A 165 -12.10 -0.84 -14.97
C ASN A 165 -11.71 -1.59 -16.26
N GLY A 166 -12.28 -2.78 -16.49
CA GLY A 166 -12.01 -3.59 -17.68
C GLY A 166 -12.46 -2.95 -19.01
N ALA A 167 -13.38 -1.98 -18.97
CA ALA A 167 -13.79 -1.20 -20.14
C ALA A 167 -12.84 -0.01 -20.42
N GLY A 168 -11.77 0.12 -19.63
CA GLY A 168 -10.75 1.14 -19.80
C GLY A 168 -11.10 2.52 -19.24
N LYS A 169 -12.22 2.66 -18.50
CA LYS A 169 -12.60 3.91 -17.81
C LYS A 169 -11.99 3.99 -16.42
N LEU A 170 -11.69 5.20 -15.97
CA LEU A 170 -11.15 5.53 -14.66
C LEU A 170 -12.25 5.97 -13.71
N LEU A 171 -12.12 5.61 -12.44
CA LEU A 171 -12.95 6.12 -11.36
C LEU A 171 -12.50 7.53 -10.96
N ALA A 172 -13.41 8.49 -11.03
CA ALA A 172 -13.21 9.84 -10.51
C ALA A 172 -13.64 9.94 -9.03
N SER A 173 -13.12 10.94 -8.32
CA SER A 173 -13.39 11.20 -6.90
C SER A 173 -14.88 11.37 -6.55
N ASN A 174 -15.69 11.85 -7.48
CA ASN A 174 -17.15 11.95 -7.33
C ASN A 174 -17.91 10.61 -7.52
N GLY A 175 -17.21 9.54 -7.89
CA GLY A 175 -17.75 8.21 -8.14
C GLY A 175 -18.18 7.93 -9.58
N SER A 176 -17.95 8.87 -10.50
CA SER A 176 -18.23 8.66 -11.92
C SER A 176 -17.10 7.88 -12.62
N LEU A 177 -17.45 7.20 -13.72
CA LEU A 177 -16.49 6.53 -14.60
C LEU A 177 -16.23 7.38 -15.85
N VAL A 178 -15.01 7.90 -15.97
CA VAL A 178 -14.59 8.81 -17.05
C VAL A 178 -13.46 8.18 -17.88
N SER A 179 -13.29 8.62 -19.12
CA SER A 179 -12.24 8.08 -19.99
C SER A 179 -10.91 8.82 -19.82
N ASP A 180 -10.96 10.08 -19.41
CA ASP A 180 -9.80 10.96 -19.37
C ASP A 180 -9.03 10.84 -18.05
N VAL A 181 -7.71 10.93 -18.14
CA VAL A 181 -6.83 11.06 -16.98
C VAL A 181 -6.88 12.51 -16.51
N THR A 182 -7.46 12.73 -15.34
CA THR A 182 -7.59 14.05 -14.70
C THR A 182 -7.15 13.98 -13.24
N ALA A 183 -6.94 15.12 -12.59
CA ALA A 183 -6.60 15.16 -11.16
C ALA A 183 -7.62 14.40 -10.29
N GLN A 184 -8.91 14.44 -10.66
CA GLN A 184 -9.99 13.75 -9.96
C GLN A 184 -9.95 12.22 -10.09
N THR A 185 -9.22 11.69 -11.08
CA THR A 185 -9.08 10.24 -11.32
C THR A 185 -7.79 9.64 -10.77
N MET A 186 -6.99 10.46 -10.09
CA MET A 186 -5.64 10.12 -9.67
C MET A 186 -5.50 10.22 -8.15
N TYR A 187 -5.11 9.12 -7.52
CA TYR A 187 -5.04 8.98 -6.07
C TYR A 187 -3.62 8.74 -5.59
N SER A 188 -3.25 9.30 -4.44
CA SER A 188 -2.10 8.84 -3.67
C SER A 188 -2.50 7.64 -2.80
N LEU A 189 -1.53 6.82 -2.42
CA LEU A 189 -1.74 5.65 -1.57
C LEU A 189 -1.21 5.90 -0.18
N GLU A 190 -1.97 5.49 0.83
CA GLU A 190 -1.51 5.41 2.21
C GLU A 190 -1.62 3.97 2.71
N VAL A 191 -0.59 3.46 3.39
CA VAL A 191 -0.57 2.09 3.90
C VAL A 191 -0.90 2.07 5.38
N HIS A 192 -1.91 1.27 5.76
CA HIS A 192 -2.40 1.14 7.12
C HIS A 192 -2.57 -0.34 7.47
N GLY A 193 -1.69 -0.87 8.31
CA GLY A 193 -1.80 -2.26 8.81
C GLY A 193 -1.81 -3.33 7.71
N GLY A 194 -1.16 -3.08 6.56
CA GLY A 194 -1.15 -3.97 5.40
C GLY A 194 -2.30 -3.77 4.41
N LEU A 195 -3.24 -2.87 4.71
CA LEU A 195 -4.28 -2.41 3.79
C LEU A 195 -3.88 -1.06 3.17
N VAL A 196 -4.55 -0.71 2.08
CA VAL A 196 -4.29 0.51 1.31
C VAL A 196 -5.51 1.42 1.37
N ALA A 197 -5.29 2.70 1.64
CA ALA A 197 -6.28 3.77 1.45
C ALA A 197 -5.90 4.58 0.21
N PHE A 198 -6.91 4.97 -0.59
CA PHE A 198 -6.73 5.84 -1.76
C PHE A 198 -7.17 7.25 -1.40
N ARG A 199 -6.28 8.22 -1.56
CA ARG A 199 -6.50 9.61 -1.19
C ARG A 199 -6.46 10.52 -2.42
N ASP A 200 -7.46 11.38 -2.58
CA ASP A 200 -7.49 12.36 -3.68
C ASP A 200 -6.62 13.60 -3.39
N ASP A 201 -6.56 14.51 -4.36
CA ASP A 201 -5.80 15.76 -4.28
C ASP A 201 -6.33 16.75 -3.24
N GLU A 202 -7.62 16.70 -2.94
CA GLU A 202 -8.27 17.44 -1.85
C GLU A 202 -8.05 16.79 -0.48
N GLY A 203 -7.37 15.64 -0.44
CA GLY A 203 -7.03 14.91 0.76
C GLY A 203 -8.16 14.07 1.36
N LYS A 204 -9.22 13.80 0.60
CA LYS A 204 -10.34 12.92 0.95
C LYS A 204 -10.02 11.47 0.61
N TYR A 205 -10.71 10.52 1.23
CA TYR A 205 -10.44 9.09 1.04
C TYR A 205 -11.56 8.40 0.27
N LEU A 206 -11.17 7.51 -0.64
CA LEU A 206 -12.09 6.62 -1.34
C LEU A 206 -12.76 5.68 -0.33
N THR A 207 -14.09 5.63 -0.35
CA THR A 207 -14.90 4.77 0.52
C THR A 207 -15.72 3.79 -0.30
N GLY A 208 -15.98 2.61 0.25
CA GLY A 208 -16.96 1.64 -0.24
C GLY A 208 -18.31 1.71 0.51
N ARG A 209 -18.53 2.71 1.36
CA ARG A 209 -19.74 2.85 2.17
C ARG A 209 -20.99 2.91 1.27
N GLU A 210 -22.05 2.24 1.74
CA GLU A 210 -23.37 2.21 1.08
C GLU A 210 -23.31 1.67 -0.37
N GLY A 211 -22.27 0.90 -0.71
CA GLY A 211 -22.11 0.31 -2.04
C GLY A 211 -21.71 1.32 -3.13
N SER A 212 -21.39 2.56 -2.77
CA SER A 212 -20.88 3.58 -3.68
C SER A 212 -19.36 3.73 -3.52
N MET A 213 -18.64 3.83 -4.63
CA MET A 213 -17.19 4.09 -4.64
C MET A 213 -16.94 5.56 -4.99
N LYS A 214 -16.67 6.40 -3.99
CA LYS A 214 -16.37 7.84 -4.15
C LYS A 214 -15.52 8.34 -2.99
N THR A 215 -14.96 9.55 -3.07
CA THR A 215 -14.18 10.11 -1.96
C THR A 215 -15.04 10.91 -0.99
N LEU A 216 -14.73 10.80 0.29
CA LEU A 216 -15.36 11.55 1.37
C LEU A 216 -14.31 12.19 2.27
N LYS A 217 -14.60 13.41 2.74
CA LYS A 217 -13.73 14.11 3.68
C LYS A 217 -13.83 13.45 5.05
N MET A 218 -12.69 13.10 5.60
CA MET A 218 -12.55 12.54 6.95
C MET A 218 -11.16 12.80 7.49
N ASP A 219 -11.04 12.76 8.80
CA ASP A 219 -9.76 13.01 9.47
C ASP A 219 -8.77 11.88 9.23
N ARG A 220 -9.25 10.62 9.20
CA ARG A 220 -8.46 9.39 8.99
C ARG A 220 -9.29 8.30 8.32
N PRO A 221 -8.71 7.42 7.49
CA PRO A 221 -9.41 6.33 6.85
C PRO A 221 -9.89 5.30 7.90
N GLY A 222 -11.16 4.91 7.81
CA GLY A 222 -11.77 3.88 8.63
C GLY A 222 -11.85 2.53 7.92
N ARG A 223 -12.67 1.62 8.46
CA ARG A 223 -12.84 0.28 7.88
C ARG A 223 -13.34 0.29 6.44
N ASP A 224 -14.19 1.24 6.08
CA ASP A 224 -14.82 1.34 4.75
C ASP A 224 -13.88 1.97 3.70
N GLU A 225 -12.73 2.52 4.12
CA GLU A 225 -11.74 3.22 3.28
C GLU A 225 -10.41 2.44 3.16
N LEU A 226 -10.35 1.26 3.76
CA LEU A 226 -9.17 0.39 3.75
C LEU A 226 -9.42 -0.84 2.88
N PHE A 227 -8.58 -1.02 1.88
CA PHE A 227 -8.75 -2.06 0.86
C PHE A 227 -7.55 -3.01 0.85
N SER A 228 -7.81 -4.30 0.65
CA SER A 228 -6.78 -5.25 0.21
C SER A 228 -6.60 -5.11 -1.30
N VAL A 229 -5.35 -5.22 -1.77
CA VAL A 229 -5.05 -5.26 -3.20
C VAL A 229 -4.61 -6.67 -3.56
N GLU A 230 -5.42 -7.37 -4.33
CA GLU A 230 -5.23 -8.77 -4.67
C GLU A 230 -4.94 -8.94 -6.16
N THR A 231 -4.12 -9.94 -6.49
CA THR A 231 -3.87 -10.29 -7.89
C THR A 231 -5.07 -11.02 -8.47
N SER A 232 -5.66 -10.50 -9.54
CA SER A 232 -6.69 -11.21 -10.29
C SER A 232 -6.05 -12.40 -11.04
N PRO A 233 -6.48 -13.64 -10.80
CA PRO A 233 -6.00 -14.78 -11.57
C PRO A 233 -6.49 -14.70 -13.02
N ALA A 234 -5.77 -15.37 -13.93
CA ALA A 234 -6.21 -15.47 -15.31
C ALA A 234 -7.55 -16.22 -15.39
N GLN A 235 -8.52 -15.59 -16.05
CA GLN A 235 -9.83 -16.15 -16.28
C GLN A 235 -10.00 -16.46 -17.77
N VAL A 236 -10.39 -17.69 -18.09
CA VAL A 236 -10.53 -18.13 -19.49
C VAL A 236 -11.87 -18.79 -19.71
N SER A 237 -12.43 -18.61 -20.91
CA SER A 237 -13.57 -19.37 -21.38
C SER A 237 -13.09 -20.33 -22.45
N LEU A 238 -13.28 -21.63 -22.24
CA LEU A 238 -12.87 -22.67 -23.18
C LEU A 238 -14.04 -23.05 -24.08
N ARG A 239 -13.83 -23.04 -25.40
CA ARG A 239 -14.82 -23.44 -26.40
C ARG A 239 -14.32 -24.67 -27.16
N SER A 240 -15.14 -25.71 -27.20
CA SER A 240 -14.86 -26.92 -27.98
C SER A 240 -14.92 -26.58 -29.48
N SER A 241 -13.88 -26.93 -30.24
CA SER A 241 -13.82 -26.71 -31.69
C SER A 241 -14.80 -27.58 -32.47
N SER A 242 -15.05 -28.82 -32.01
CA SER A 242 -15.94 -29.78 -32.68
C SER A 242 -17.42 -29.50 -32.45
N THR A 243 -17.79 -29.04 -31.25
CA THR A 243 -19.20 -28.80 -30.90
C THR A 243 -19.56 -27.33 -30.86
N ASN A 244 -18.57 -26.45 -30.93
CA ASN A 244 -18.72 -25.00 -30.80
C ASN A 244 -19.38 -24.55 -29.48
N LYS A 245 -19.39 -25.41 -28.45
CA LYS A 245 -19.97 -25.18 -27.12
C LYS A 245 -18.89 -24.78 -26.10
N PHE A 246 -19.26 -23.97 -25.11
CA PHE A 246 -18.39 -23.63 -23.98
C PHE A 246 -18.33 -24.78 -22.96
N VAL A 247 -17.17 -24.96 -22.36
CA VAL A 247 -16.97 -25.91 -21.25
C VAL A 247 -17.69 -25.38 -20.01
N CYS A 248 -18.45 -26.25 -19.34
CA CYS A 248 -19.26 -25.93 -18.16
C CYS A 248 -18.95 -26.93 -17.04
N CYS A 249 -18.77 -26.43 -15.81
CA CYS A 249 -18.56 -27.29 -14.64
C CYS A 249 -19.88 -27.85 -14.05
N LYS A 250 -21.05 -27.37 -14.52
CA LYS A 250 -22.36 -27.90 -14.14
C LYS A 250 -22.84 -28.94 -15.16
N PRO A 251 -23.09 -30.20 -14.77
CA PRO A 251 -23.73 -31.18 -15.64
C PRO A 251 -25.15 -30.72 -16.01
N GLY A 252 -25.48 -30.71 -17.31
CA GLY A 252 -26.87 -30.55 -17.78
C GLY A 252 -27.34 -29.13 -18.12
N GLU A 253 -26.58 -28.06 -17.83
CA GLU A 253 -26.94 -26.70 -18.23
C GLU A 253 -26.06 -26.17 -19.39
N LEU A 254 -26.71 -25.90 -20.53
CA LEU A 254 -26.15 -25.11 -21.63
C LEU A 254 -26.08 -23.64 -21.19
N SER A 255 -24.98 -23.24 -20.54
CA SER A 255 -24.72 -21.84 -20.20
C SER A 255 -24.08 -21.10 -21.38
N LYS A 256 -24.59 -19.91 -21.68
CA LYS A 256 -24.08 -19.01 -22.73
C LYS A 256 -22.76 -18.33 -22.37
N ASN A 257 -22.28 -18.40 -21.12
CA ASN A 257 -21.04 -17.77 -20.67
C ASN A 257 -20.55 -18.44 -19.40
N ASN A 258 -19.64 -19.41 -19.49
CA ASN A 258 -18.90 -19.89 -18.32
C ASN A 258 -17.46 -19.46 -18.44
N ILE A 259 -17.08 -18.55 -17.56
CA ILE A 259 -15.70 -18.18 -17.32
C ILE A 259 -15.14 -19.19 -16.30
N VAL A 260 -14.12 -19.94 -16.71
CA VAL A 260 -13.36 -20.83 -15.82
C VAL A 260 -12.16 -20.03 -15.30
N CYS A 261 -12.07 -19.85 -13.99
CA CYS A 261 -10.88 -19.29 -13.36
C CYS A 261 -9.79 -20.36 -13.36
N LEU A 262 -8.71 -20.16 -14.13
CA LEU A 262 -7.55 -21.04 -14.06
C LEU A 262 -6.49 -20.36 -13.19
N ASN A 263 -6.27 -20.89 -11.99
CA ASN A 263 -5.05 -20.57 -11.24
C ASN A 263 -3.89 -21.27 -11.92
N MET A 264 -3.26 -20.58 -12.88
CA MET A 264 -1.98 -21.03 -13.42
C MET A 264 -0.86 -20.65 -12.45
N SER A 265 -0.72 -21.41 -11.36
CA SER A 265 0.51 -21.36 -10.57
C SER A 265 1.60 -22.04 -11.39
N GLY A 266 2.43 -21.24 -12.06
CA GLY A 266 3.65 -21.70 -12.71
C GLY A 266 4.58 -22.29 -11.65
N ASN A 267 4.62 -23.62 -11.61
CA ASN A 267 5.62 -24.34 -10.83
C ASN A 267 6.93 -24.25 -11.63
N HIS A 268 7.74 -23.23 -11.34
CA HIS A 268 9.13 -23.23 -11.80
C HIS A 268 9.91 -24.23 -10.94
N GLY A 269 9.87 -25.49 -11.36
CA GLY A 269 10.76 -26.53 -10.88
C GLY A 269 12.16 -26.33 -11.45
N ASN A 270 13.13 -26.38 -10.53
CA ASN A 270 14.60 -26.40 -10.66
C ASN A 270 15.29 -25.17 -11.25
#